data_AF-A0A7X3V2X0-F1
#
_entry.id   AF-A0A7X3V2X0-F1
#
_cell.length_a   1.000
_cell.length_b   1.000
_cell.length_c   1.000
_cell.angle_alpha   90.00
_cell.angle_beta   90.00
_cell.angle_gamma   90.00
#
_symmetry.space_group_name_H-M   'P 1'
#
loop_
_entity.id
_entity.type
_entity.pdbx_description
1 polymer ?
#
loop_
_entity_poly.entity_id
_entity_poly.type
_entity_poly.pdbx_seq_one_letter_code
_entity_poly.pdbx_strand_id
1 'polypeptide(L)'
;MRIRPGERYIVLAPQVAAFADVVNPVDVECRGIRGTLLKLPSAVGSRLEEVIRDLGLMQSRLIEVWPAGLAPAYWDGEGHSEWLAGDRPTLGIQSDHALGMIRVSLDGQPTPTLELARITPGDPIFVQMPPLPVGLHTMRVAAAVVGDTNTENLGHLNVAMSVREASPWHHGVDPSGPLSVRVDPVIPSLEKLWDGQIDIEVLGPRGRAVKCDASLLHRGKEKPAARSVRRLELPITPNRWRRHFENNFRTRKEVQRRYDAAYACLLHFDADELGTFELLCEREFSPLRWALVGKRKRRPVVQLIDDSGSAETPRVSHYALDKPAVEVCLDFALQHEVSASGGLYLASQGSFSAGIIAVPGRFRSLGDLTSSPVIRSQTRSLPAVLEAMELGYKWASARSSGDILSVTHRRKTLQVITRHVVGLIGGEVWAKAETHFEEEGARDLSILVRAVTRHSGQRPFASTLAREAAVLAHAPTRERVSRFAKLTREYGVVREREGDSGVFHDPAWMTELSLRLASNPGDAVTWAAADRQAAVRRLMEVPILARAARLMVLATHNCSAPATPGETYAGWTWT
;
A
#
# COMPACT_ATOMS: atom_id res chain seq x y z
N MET A 1 25.61 -15.94 -6.44
CA MET A 1 25.35 -14.54 -6.05
C MET A 1 24.80 -13.81 -7.27
N ARG A 2 23.73 -13.02 -7.12
CA ARG A 2 23.14 -12.27 -8.24
C ARG A 2 23.53 -10.81 -8.17
N ILE A 3 24.01 -10.23 -9.26
CA ILE A 3 24.39 -8.82 -9.39
C ILE A 3 23.38 -8.09 -10.27
N ARG A 4 23.10 -6.82 -9.96
CA ARG A 4 22.13 -5.98 -10.67
C ARG A 4 22.86 -5.01 -11.61
N PRO A 5 22.41 -4.84 -12.86
CA PRO A 5 22.89 -3.77 -13.73
C PRO A 5 22.75 -2.39 -13.09
N GLY A 6 23.64 -1.46 -13.43
CA GLY A 6 23.67 -0.09 -12.90
C GLY A 6 24.31 0.07 -11.51
N GLU A 7 24.58 -1.04 -10.81
CA GLU A 7 25.14 -1.05 -9.47
C GLU A 7 26.66 -1.27 -9.45
N ARG A 8 27.27 -1.01 -8.30
CA ARG A 8 28.71 -1.17 -8.05
C ARG A 8 28.97 -2.26 -7.04
N TYR A 9 29.89 -3.17 -7.35
CA TYR A 9 30.24 -4.31 -6.51
C TYR A 9 31.73 -4.37 -6.25
N ILE A 10 32.15 -4.74 -5.03
CA ILE A 10 33.53 -5.13 -4.75
C ILE A 10 33.58 -6.66 -4.74
N VAL A 11 34.32 -7.23 -5.68
CA VAL A 11 34.58 -8.66 -5.79
C VAL A 11 35.92 -8.96 -5.12
N LEU A 12 35.91 -9.87 -4.15
CA LEU A 12 37.10 -10.35 -3.46
C LEU A 12 37.42 -11.77 -3.94
N ALA A 13 38.55 -11.98 -4.60
CA ALA A 13 38.95 -13.31 -5.06
C ALA A 13 40.48 -13.53 -5.00
N PRO A 14 40.96 -14.78 -4.89
CA PRO A 14 42.40 -15.10 -4.87
C PRO A 14 43.11 -14.72 -6.18
N GLN A 15 42.41 -14.81 -7.30
CA GLN A 15 42.81 -14.34 -8.62
C GLN A 15 41.59 -13.71 -9.29
N VAL A 16 41.78 -12.54 -9.90
CA VAL A 16 40.75 -11.88 -10.72
C VAL A 16 41.35 -11.71 -12.10
N ALA A 17 40.67 -12.24 -13.12
CA ALA A 17 41.06 -12.01 -14.51
C ALA A 17 40.93 -10.52 -14.84
N ALA A 18 41.94 -9.95 -15.50
CA ALA A 18 41.97 -8.54 -15.85
C ALA A 18 41.05 -8.27 -17.05
N PHE A 19 39.88 -7.69 -16.81
CA PHE A 19 38.99 -7.22 -17.87
C PHE A 19 38.96 -5.68 -17.83
N ALA A 20 39.76 -5.04 -18.69
CA ALA A 20 40.15 -3.63 -18.56
C ALA A 20 39.00 -2.61 -18.52
N ASP A 21 37.80 -2.94 -19.02
CA ASP A 21 36.78 -1.93 -19.32
C ASP A 21 35.75 -1.70 -18.20
N VAL A 22 35.60 -2.64 -17.26
CA VAL A 22 34.50 -2.64 -16.24
C VAL A 22 35.01 -2.84 -14.80
N VAL A 23 36.32 -3.06 -14.68
CA VAL A 23 36.94 -3.67 -13.52
C VAL A 23 38.10 -2.78 -13.06
N ASN A 24 37.96 -2.15 -11.91
CA ASN A 24 39.02 -1.30 -11.32
C ASN A 24 39.59 -1.99 -10.07
N PRO A 25 40.92 -2.07 -9.90
CA PRO A 25 41.50 -2.64 -8.68
C PRO A 25 41.11 -1.77 -7.47
N VAL A 26 40.88 -2.41 -6.32
CA VAL A 26 40.65 -1.75 -5.04
C VAL A 26 41.59 -2.34 -4.01
N ASP A 27 42.24 -1.46 -3.26
CA ASP A 27 43.11 -1.87 -2.15
C ASP A 27 42.28 -2.52 -1.04
N VAL A 28 42.69 -3.72 -0.65
CA VAL A 28 42.12 -4.46 0.49
C VAL A 28 43.26 -5.01 1.33
N GLU A 29 43.17 -4.80 2.64
CA GLU A 29 44.13 -5.28 3.62
C GLU A 29 43.87 -6.76 3.97
N CYS A 30 43.90 -7.64 2.97
CA CYS A 30 43.63 -9.06 3.11
C CYS A 30 44.71 -9.89 2.43
N ARG A 31 45.41 -10.73 3.21
CA ARG A 31 46.52 -11.55 2.69
C ARG A 31 46.00 -12.65 1.76
N GLY A 32 46.46 -12.65 0.50
CA GLY A 32 46.12 -13.67 -0.50
C GLY A 32 44.80 -13.43 -1.25
N ILE A 33 44.16 -12.29 -1.06
CA ILE A 33 42.91 -11.90 -1.74
C ILE A 33 43.15 -10.57 -2.44
N ARG A 34 42.67 -10.45 -3.68
CA ARG A 34 42.64 -9.18 -4.41
C ARG A 34 41.22 -8.65 -4.45
N GLY A 35 41.08 -7.34 -4.25
CA GLY A 35 39.81 -6.64 -4.32
C GLY A 35 39.67 -5.89 -5.63
N THR A 36 38.45 -5.93 -6.15
CA THR A 36 38.17 -5.40 -7.47
C THR A 36 36.78 -4.77 -7.50
N LEU A 37 36.71 -3.49 -7.87
CA LEU A 37 35.47 -2.76 -8.11
C LEU A 37 34.94 -3.06 -9.51
N LEU A 38 33.84 -3.80 -9.55
CA LEU A 38 33.03 -4.02 -10.73
C LEU A 38 31.97 -2.91 -10.82
N LYS A 39 32.05 -2.06 -11.84
CA LYS A 39 31.04 -1.03 -12.12
C LYS A 39 30.15 -1.49 -13.27
N LEU A 40 28.98 -2.04 -12.98
CA LEU A 40 28.13 -2.54 -14.06
C LEU A 40 27.39 -1.39 -14.76
N PRO A 41 27.35 -1.39 -16.10
CA PRO A 41 26.44 -0.51 -16.83
C PRO A 41 24.98 -0.85 -16.51
N SER A 42 24.06 0.08 -16.77
CA SER A 42 22.61 -0.11 -16.60
C SER A 42 22.03 -1.18 -17.54
N ALA A 43 22.74 -1.54 -18.61
CA ALA A 43 22.42 -2.67 -19.47
C ALA A 43 23.67 -3.47 -19.80
N VAL A 44 23.56 -4.79 -19.76
CA VAL A 44 24.66 -5.76 -19.92
C VAL A 44 24.47 -6.51 -21.24
N GLY A 45 25.39 -6.29 -22.18
CA GLY A 45 25.46 -7.05 -23.42
C GLY A 45 26.09 -8.45 -23.24
N SER A 46 25.95 -9.31 -24.25
CA SER A 46 26.38 -10.71 -24.21
C SER A 46 27.85 -10.91 -23.83
N ARG A 47 28.75 -10.03 -24.32
CA ARG A 47 30.18 -10.09 -24.00
C ARG A 47 30.47 -9.86 -22.51
N LEU A 48 29.75 -8.94 -21.86
CA LEU A 48 29.92 -8.67 -20.44
C LEU A 48 29.24 -9.74 -19.58
N GLU A 49 28.16 -10.34 -20.07
CA GLU A 49 27.51 -11.48 -19.43
C GLU A 49 28.42 -12.72 -19.33
N GLU A 50 29.22 -13.00 -20.37
CA GLU A 50 30.26 -14.04 -20.33
C GLU A 50 31.31 -13.73 -19.25
N VAL A 51 31.78 -12.49 -19.17
CA VAL A 51 32.74 -12.05 -18.14
C VAL A 51 32.17 -12.19 -16.73
N ILE A 52 30.91 -11.82 -16.52
CA ILE A 52 30.22 -11.97 -15.22
C ILE A 52 30.14 -13.46 -14.83
N ARG A 53 29.88 -14.34 -15.80
CA ARG A 53 29.79 -15.79 -15.59
C ARG A 53 31.14 -16.40 -15.24
N ASP A 54 32.21 -15.97 -15.90
CA ASP A 54 33.58 -16.42 -15.61
C ASP A 54 34.02 -16.02 -14.18
N LEU A 55 33.48 -14.94 -13.64
CA LEU A 55 33.66 -14.54 -12.24
C LEU A 55 32.80 -15.36 -11.25
N GLY A 56 32.04 -16.35 -11.72
CA GLY A 56 31.12 -17.16 -10.90
C GLY A 56 29.89 -16.39 -10.42
N LEU A 57 29.61 -15.23 -11.03
CA LEU A 57 28.48 -14.38 -10.71
C LEU A 57 27.35 -14.62 -11.71
N MET A 58 26.11 -14.31 -11.29
CA MET A 58 24.94 -14.36 -12.17
C MET A 58 24.31 -12.97 -12.24
N GLN A 59 23.81 -12.57 -13.40
CA GLN A 59 23.08 -11.30 -13.56
C GLN A 59 21.60 -11.46 -13.16
N SER A 60 21.04 -10.46 -12.47
CA SER A 60 19.59 -10.26 -12.39
C SER A 60 19.11 -9.62 -13.69
N ARG A 61 18.09 -10.21 -14.30
CA ARG A 61 17.55 -9.80 -15.60
C ARG A 61 16.20 -9.12 -15.40
N LEU A 62 16.00 -7.96 -16.01
CA LEU A 62 14.76 -7.18 -15.94
C LEU A 62 14.32 -6.75 -17.34
N ILE A 63 13.00 -6.79 -17.56
CA ILE A 63 12.35 -6.17 -18.72
C ILE A 63 11.36 -5.18 -18.16
N GLU A 64 11.54 -3.91 -18.52
CA GLU A 64 10.66 -2.82 -18.11
C GLU A 64 9.69 -2.50 -19.25
N VAL A 65 8.44 -2.24 -18.88
CA VAL A 65 7.39 -1.80 -19.79
C VAL A 65 6.68 -0.61 -19.17
N TRP A 66 6.54 0.47 -19.94
CA TRP A 66 5.92 1.71 -19.47
C TRP A 66 5.12 2.41 -20.58
N PRO A 67 4.16 3.27 -20.25
CA PRO A 67 3.47 4.09 -21.23
C PRO A 67 4.38 5.12 -21.89
N ALA A 68 4.29 5.20 -23.21
CA ALA A 68 5.01 6.15 -24.03
C ALA A 68 4.07 6.87 -25.00
N GLY A 69 4.51 7.97 -25.60
CA GLY A 69 3.67 8.75 -26.53
C GLY A 69 2.59 9.55 -25.81
N LEU A 70 1.33 9.42 -26.25
CA LEU A 70 0.20 10.06 -25.59
C LEU A 70 0.02 9.45 -24.20
N ALA A 71 0.16 10.29 -23.18
CA ALA A 71 0.06 9.88 -21.79
C ALA A 71 -1.30 9.18 -21.57
N PRO A 72 -1.31 7.99 -20.96
CA PRO A 72 -2.57 7.35 -20.59
C PRO A 72 -3.32 8.24 -19.61
N ALA A 73 -4.64 8.12 -19.59
CA ALA A 73 -5.48 8.76 -18.59
C ALA A 73 -5.10 8.29 -17.16
N TYR A 74 -4.58 7.07 -17.03
CA TYR A 74 -4.08 6.52 -15.78
C TYR A 74 -2.99 5.45 -16.04
N TRP A 75 -1.98 5.39 -15.17
CA TRP A 75 -0.98 4.32 -15.13
C TRP A 75 -0.64 4.01 -13.67
N ASP A 76 -0.71 2.74 -13.29
CA ASP A 76 -0.46 2.29 -11.91
C ASP A 76 1.03 2.07 -11.57
N GLY A 77 1.92 2.14 -12.57
CA GLY A 77 3.34 1.86 -12.39
C GLY A 77 3.74 0.40 -12.56
N GLU A 78 2.80 -0.54 -12.61
CA GLU A 78 3.08 -1.99 -12.46
C GLU A 78 2.41 -2.87 -13.52
N GLY A 79 1.55 -2.34 -14.39
CA GLY A 79 0.99 -3.09 -15.52
C GLY A 79 -0.44 -2.75 -15.91
N HIS A 80 -1.08 -1.79 -15.26
CA HIS A 80 -2.43 -1.34 -15.60
C HIS A 80 -2.44 0.10 -16.11
N SER A 81 -3.04 0.28 -17.28
CA SER A 81 -3.18 1.60 -17.94
C SER A 81 -4.59 1.83 -18.45
N GLU A 82 -4.98 3.10 -18.50
CA GLU A 82 -6.24 3.53 -19.11
C GLU A 82 -5.97 4.50 -20.27
N TRP A 83 -6.61 4.27 -21.42
CA TRP A 83 -6.62 5.18 -22.57
C TRP A 83 -8.04 5.56 -22.97
N LEU A 84 -8.16 6.66 -23.71
CA LEU A 84 -9.44 7.10 -24.25
C LEU A 84 -9.70 6.46 -25.62
N ALA A 85 -10.98 6.27 -25.94
CA ALA A 85 -11.40 5.82 -27.25
C ALA A 85 -10.90 6.79 -28.33
N GLY A 86 -10.11 6.28 -29.28
CA GLY A 86 -9.45 7.07 -30.33
C GLY A 86 -7.96 7.32 -30.07
N ASP A 87 -7.49 7.15 -28.83
CA ASP A 87 -6.06 7.11 -28.55
C ASP A 87 -5.40 5.89 -29.20
N ARG A 88 -4.10 5.99 -29.42
CA ARG A 88 -3.26 4.87 -29.86
C ARG A 88 -2.28 4.52 -28.75
N PRO A 89 -2.65 3.59 -27.85
CA PRO A 89 -1.79 3.16 -26.75
C PRO A 89 -0.40 2.86 -27.27
N THR A 90 0.60 3.46 -26.66
CA THR A 90 2.00 3.24 -27.05
C THR A 90 2.77 2.88 -25.78
N LEU A 91 3.56 1.83 -25.86
CA LEU A 91 4.34 1.32 -24.73
C LEU A 91 5.81 1.29 -25.10
N GLY A 92 6.66 1.78 -24.20
CA GLY A 92 8.09 1.56 -24.23
C GLY A 92 8.42 0.22 -23.59
N ILE A 93 9.33 -0.52 -24.20
CA ILE A 93 9.83 -1.81 -23.72
C ILE A 93 11.36 -1.73 -23.74
N GLN A 94 12.01 -2.01 -22.62
CA GLN A 94 13.47 -2.01 -22.53
C GLN A 94 13.94 -3.21 -21.72
N SER A 95 15.08 -3.76 -22.14
CA SER A 95 15.73 -4.88 -21.46
C SER A 95 17.11 -4.45 -20.99
N ASP A 96 17.49 -4.89 -19.79
CA ASP A 96 18.85 -4.70 -19.25
C ASP A 96 19.83 -5.81 -19.68
N HIS A 97 19.38 -6.77 -20.49
CA HIS A 97 20.16 -7.91 -20.96
C HIS A 97 19.80 -8.29 -22.40
N ALA A 98 20.67 -9.08 -23.04
CA ALA A 98 20.50 -9.52 -24.42
C ALA A 98 19.27 -10.44 -24.56
N LEU A 99 18.37 -10.07 -25.48
CA LEU A 99 17.19 -10.85 -25.83
C LEU A 99 17.28 -11.28 -27.29
N GLY A 100 16.90 -12.53 -27.57
CA GLY A 100 16.81 -13.03 -28.94
C GLY A 100 15.58 -12.46 -29.65
N MET A 101 14.45 -12.42 -28.93
CA MET A 101 13.17 -11.93 -29.45
C MET A 101 12.23 -11.48 -28.33
N ILE A 102 11.42 -10.47 -28.62
CA ILE A 102 10.21 -10.13 -27.85
C ILE A 102 8.99 -10.36 -28.75
N ARG A 103 8.00 -11.07 -28.21
CA ARG A 103 6.67 -11.23 -28.81
C ARG A 103 5.68 -10.37 -28.06
N VAL A 104 4.95 -9.55 -28.79
CA VAL A 104 3.84 -8.76 -28.25
C VAL A 104 2.55 -9.27 -28.87
N SER A 105 1.63 -9.77 -28.05
CA SER A 105 0.29 -10.17 -28.48
C SER A 105 -0.79 -9.40 -27.73
N LEU A 106 -1.96 -9.28 -28.34
CA LEU A 106 -3.12 -8.58 -27.80
C LEU A 106 -4.30 -9.54 -27.64
N ASP A 107 -4.99 -9.46 -26.51
CA ASP A 107 -6.20 -10.20 -26.17
C ASP A 107 -6.07 -11.73 -26.31
N GLY A 108 -4.86 -12.23 -26.05
CA GLY A 108 -4.54 -13.66 -26.14
C GLY A 108 -4.65 -14.24 -27.55
N GLN A 109 -4.79 -13.40 -28.59
CA GLN A 109 -4.87 -13.87 -29.97
C GLN A 109 -3.47 -14.27 -30.48
N PRO A 110 -3.32 -15.45 -31.11
CA PRO A 110 -2.04 -15.88 -31.69
C PRO A 110 -1.61 -15.01 -32.87
N THR A 111 -2.55 -14.27 -33.48
CA THR A 111 -2.28 -13.30 -34.55
C THR A 111 -3.26 -12.12 -34.48
N PRO A 112 -2.80 -10.87 -34.73
CA PRO A 112 -1.42 -10.50 -35.03
C PRO A 112 -0.54 -10.46 -33.76
N THR A 113 0.59 -11.18 -33.80
CA THR A 113 1.67 -11.07 -32.80
C THR A 113 2.80 -10.27 -33.45
N LEU A 114 3.26 -9.21 -32.80
CA LEU A 114 4.43 -8.46 -33.25
C LEU A 114 5.69 -9.15 -32.72
N GLU A 115 6.55 -9.61 -33.62
CA GLU A 115 7.86 -10.17 -33.28
C GLU A 115 8.95 -9.12 -33.47
N LEU A 116 9.59 -8.74 -32.36
CA LEU A 116 10.71 -7.82 -32.32
C LEU A 116 12.00 -8.63 -32.22
N ALA A 117 12.80 -8.64 -33.28
CA ALA A 117 14.12 -9.27 -33.31
C ALA A 117 15.24 -8.22 -33.13
N ARG A 118 16.42 -8.67 -32.66
CA ARG A 118 17.63 -7.84 -32.49
C ARG A 118 17.45 -6.68 -31.50
N ILE A 119 17.11 -7.02 -30.26
CA ILE A 119 16.92 -6.04 -29.18
C ILE A 119 18.27 -5.72 -28.56
N THR A 120 18.70 -4.46 -28.67
CA THR A 120 19.90 -3.97 -28.00
C THR A 120 19.60 -3.73 -26.53
N PRO A 121 20.36 -4.33 -25.59
CA PRO A 121 20.19 -4.06 -24.16
C PRO A 121 20.36 -2.58 -23.87
N GLY A 122 19.43 -1.99 -23.12
CA GLY A 122 19.45 -0.58 -22.75
C GLY A 122 18.82 0.36 -23.78
N ASP A 123 18.44 -0.09 -24.98
CA ASP A 123 17.71 0.73 -25.93
C ASP A 123 16.20 0.47 -25.81
N PRO A 124 15.37 1.50 -25.56
CA PRO A 124 13.93 1.33 -25.49
C PRO A 124 13.34 1.14 -26.89
N ILE A 125 12.43 0.17 -27.01
CA ILE A 125 11.62 -0.07 -28.20
C ILE A 125 10.20 0.40 -27.91
N PHE A 126 9.62 1.17 -28.82
CA PHE A 126 8.25 1.66 -28.68
C PHE A 126 7.30 0.88 -29.59
N VAL A 127 6.27 0.30 -28.97
CA VAL A 127 5.21 -0.45 -29.67
C VAL A 127 3.93 0.36 -29.56
N GLN A 128 3.45 0.85 -30.70
CA GLN A 128 2.16 1.52 -30.81
C GLN A 128 1.09 0.53 -31.24
N MET A 129 -0.01 0.50 -30.50
CA MET A 129 -1.17 -0.31 -30.79
C MET A 129 -2.08 0.37 -31.82
N PRO A 130 -2.85 -0.41 -32.61
CA PRO A 130 -3.94 0.16 -33.39
C PRO A 130 -4.98 0.82 -32.47
N PRO A 131 -5.85 1.69 -32.99
CA PRO A 131 -6.99 2.21 -32.24
C PRO A 131 -7.81 1.04 -31.68
N LEU A 132 -7.87 0.94 -30.36
CA LEU A 132 -8.53 -0.17 -29.68
C LEU A 132 -10.02 0.17 -29.44
N PRO A 133 -10.94 -0.80 -29.56
CA PRO A 133 -12.33 -0.62 -29.17
C PRO A 133 -12.46 -0.25 -27.68
N VAL A 134 -13.59 0.34 -27.29
CA VAL A 134 -13.92 0.53 -25.88
C VAL A 134 -14.08 -0.84 -25.21
N GLY A 135 -13.32 -1.08 -24.14
CA GLY A 135 -13.27 -2.38 -23.49
C GLY A 135 -12.00 -2.62 -22.69
N LEU A 136 -11.87 -3.85 -22.20
CA LEU A 136 -10.65 -4.32 -21.56
C LEU A 136 -9.82 -5.07 -22.59
N HIS A 137 -8.56 -4.71 -22.70
CA HIS A 137 -7.59 -5.34 -23.57
C HIS A 137 -6.41 -5.82 -22.74
N THR A 138 -5.86 -6.98 -23.07
CA THR A 138 -4.65 -7.50 -22.41
C THR A 138 -3.54 -7.62 -23.41
N MET A 139 -2.49 -6.83 -23.25
CA MET A 139 -1.27 -7.02 -24.01
C MET A 139 -0.34 -7.97 -23.26
N ARG A 140 0.16 -8.99 -23.93
CA ARG A 140 1.17 -9.91 -23.39
C ARG A 140 2.50 -9.64 -24.07
N VAL A 141 3.51 -9.31 -23.28
CA VAL A 141 4.92 -9.22 -23.72
C VAL A 141 5.62 -10.47 -23.26
N ALA A 142 6.06 -11.32 -24.19
CA ALA A 142 6.82 -12.53 -23.90
C ALA A 142 8.24 -12.39 -24.46
N ALA A 143 9.24 -12.65 -23.63
CA ALA A 143 10.64 -12.58 -24.04
C ALA A 143 11.22 -13.98 -24.20
N ALA A 144 12.02 -14.18 -25.25
CA ALA A 144 12.68 -15.45 -25.52
C ALA A 144 14.16 -15.25 -25.87
N VAL A 145 14.99 -16.23 -25.45
CA VAL A 145 16.35 -16.39 -25.95
C VAL A 145 16.32 -17.34 -27.14
N VAL A 146 16.97 -16.94 -28.23
CA VAL A 146 17.23 -17.83 -29.36
C VAL A 146 18.55 -18.53 -29.09
N GLY A 147 18.51 -19.79 -28.65
CA GLY A 147 19.67 -20.67 -28.65
C GLY A 147 19.81 -21.42 -29.98
N ASP A 148 20.95 -22.07 -30.21
CA ASP A 148 21.28 -22.74 -31.49
C ASP A 148 20.27 -23.83 -31.93
N THR A 149 19.46 -24.37 -31.02
CA THR A 149 18.45 -25.41 -31.33
C THR A 149 17.14 -25.32 -30.56
N ASN A 150 16.95 -24.33 -29.66
CA ASN A 150 15.71 -24.20 -28.90
C ASN A 150 15.40 -22.74 -28.51
N THR A 151 14.11 -22.38 -28.54
CA THR A 151 13.62 -21.07 -28.06
C THR A 151 13.21 -21.21 -26.60
N GLU A 152 14.00 -20.65 -25.68
CA GLU A 152 13.68 -20.68 -24.25
C GLU A 152 12.91 -19.42 -23.86
N ASN A 153 11.68 -19.58 -23.34
CA ASN A 153 10.86 -18.47 -22.86
C ASN A 153 11.39 -17.99 -21.50
N LEU A 154 11.83 -16.74 -21.42
CA LEU A 154 12.36 -16.13 -20.19
C LEU A 154 11.28 -15.63 -19.22
N GLY A 155 10.06 -15.44 -19.71
CA GLY A 155 8.94 -14.92 -18.92
C GLY A 155 7.93 -14.18 -19.79
N HIS A 156 6.84 -13.75 -19.15
CA HIS A 156 5.85 -12.89 -19.78
C HIS A 156 5.32 -11.86 -18.80
N LEU A 157 4.99 -10.67 -19.32
CA LEU A 157 4.28 -9.62 -18.62
C LEU A 157 2.94 -9.40 -19.29
N ASN A 158 1.86 -9.34 -18.51
CA ASN A 158 0.55 -8.93 -18.99
C ASN A 158 0.32 -7.47 -18.59
N VAL A 159 0.06 -6.62 -19.58
CA VAL A 159 -0.35 -5.24 -19.38
C VAL A 159 -1.86 -5.15 -19.64
N ALA A 160 -2.63 -4.84 -18.61
CA ALA A 160 -4.07 -4.67 -18.70
C ALA A 160 -4.38 -3.23 -19.11
N MET A 161 -5.00 -3.06 -20.26
CA MET A 161 -5.35 -1.77 -20.85
C MET A 161 -6.87 -1.62 -20.84
N SER A 162 -7.38 -0.59 -20.16
CA SER A 162 -8.79 -0.22 -20.29
C SER A 162 -8.93 0.92 -21.28
N VAL A 163 -9.74 0.71 -22.31
CA VAL A 163 -10.12 1.77 -23.25
C VAL A 163 -11.53 2.17 -22.91
N ARG A 164 -11.70 3.43 -22.52
CA ARG A 164 -13.03 3.98 -22.23
C ARG A 164 -13.32 5.14 -23.16
N GLU A 165 -14.59 5.42 -23.39
CA GLU A 165 -14.94 6.68 -24.05
C GLU A 165 -14.39 7.85 -23.22
N ALA A 166 -13.91 8.88 -23.92
CA ALA A 166 -13.71 10.16 -23.29
C ALA A 166 -15.04 10.54 -22.64
N SER A 167 -15.04 10.72 -21.31
CA SER A 167 -16.19 11.26 -20.63
C SER A 167 -16.58 12.53 -21.36
N PRO A 168 -17.85 12.72 -21.78
CA PRO A 168 -18.23 13.89 -22.54
C PRO A 168 -17.73 15.11 -21.78
N TRP A 169 -17.02 15.97 -22.50
CA TRP A 169 -16.56 17.24 -21.95
C TRP A 169 -17.81 17.99 -21.52
N HIS A 170 -18.08 18.00 -20.21
CA HIS A 170 -19.18 18.78 -19.68
C HIS A 170 -18.71 20.23 -19.74
N HIS A 171 -19.37 21.03 -20.58
CA HIS A 171 -19.20 22.48 -20.60
C HIS A 171 -19.27 23.01 -19.17
N GLY A 172 -18.16 23.49 -18.63
CA GLY A 172 -18.13 23.91 -17.23
C GLY A 172 -16.85 24.58 -16.78
N VAL A 173 -16.04 25.13 -17.68
CA VAL A 173 -15.02 26.11 -17.29
C VAL A 173 -14.96 27.15 -18.39
N ASP A 174 -15.78 28.20 -18.26
CA ASP A 174 -15.33 29.49 -18.76
C ASP A 174 -14.34 30.04 -17.70
N PRO A 175 -13.06 30.24 -18.03
CA PRO A 175 -12.07 30.79 -17.09
C PRO A 175 -12.45 32.19 -16.55
N SER A 176 -13.50 32.80 -17.09
CA SER A 176 -14.01 34.12 -16.73
C SER A 176 -15.25 34.13 -15.83
N GLY A 177 -15.74 32.95 -15.41
CA GLY A 177 -16.90 32.82 -14.52
C GLY A 177 -16.62 33.28 -13.07
N PRO A 178 -17.63 33.81 -12.35
CA PRO A 178 -17.49 34.26 -10.96
C PRO A 178 -17.37 33.10 -9.93
N LEU A 179 -17.45 31.85 -10.38
CA LEU A 179 -17.28 30.63 -9.61
C LEU A 179 -15.99 29.92 -10.04
N SER A 180 -15.05 29.74 -9.11
CA SER A 180 -13.80 29.00 -9.35
C SER A 180 -13.75 27.78 -8.44
N VAL A 181 -13.48 26.60 -9.01
CA VAL A 181 -13.40 25.35 -8.27
C VAL A 181 -12.01 24.76 -8.39
N ARG A 182 -11.42 24.36 -7.27
CA ARG A 182 -10.14 23.65 -7.20
C ARG A 182 -10.37 22.31 -6.52
N VAL A 183 -9.83 21.26 -7.12
CA VAL A 183 -9.93 19.89 -6.63
C VAL A 183 -8.54 19.29 -6.60
N ASP A 184 -8.19 18.68 -5.46
CA ASP A 184 -6.94 17.94 -5.28
C ASP A 184 -7.25 16.60 -4.59
N PRO A 185 -6.92 15.44 -5.20
CA PRO A 185 -6.33 15.27 -6.54
C PRO A 185 -7.33 15.57 -7.68
N VAL A 186 -6.81 15.95 -8.85
CA VAL A 186 -7.62 16.36 -10.03
C VAL A 186 -8.55 15.25 -10.54
N ILE A 187 -8.12 13.99 -10.45
CA ILE A 187 -8.91 12.81 -10.82
C ILE A 187 -9.06 11.93 -9.56
N PRO A 188 -10.05 12.22 -8.71
CA PRO A 188 -10.23 11.48 -7.47
C PRO A 188 -11.06 10.21 -7.68
N SER A 189 -10.72 9.16 -6.93
CA SER A 189 -11.53 7.94 -6.86
C SER A 189 -12.64 8.03 -5.82
N LEU A 190 -13.64 7.15 -5.93
CA LEU A 190 -14.71 6.99 -4.95
C LEU A 190 -14.16 6.66 -3.56
N GLU A 191 -13.12 5.84 -3.48
CA GLU A 191 -12.42 5.49 -2.25
C GLU A 191 -11.79 6.73 -1.59
N LYS A 192 -11.03 7.52 -2.36
CA LYS A 192 -10.41 8.77 -1.86
C LYS A 192 -11.47 9.76 -1.36
N LEU A 193 -12.61 9.86 -2.05
CA LEU A 193 -13.76 10.67 -1.61
C LEU A 193 -14.29 10.17 -0.27
N TRP A 194 -14.52 8.87 -0.15
CA TRP A 194 -15.10 8.26 1.05
C TRP A 194 -14.19 8.36 2.27
N ASP A 195 -12.88 8.25 2.06
CA ASP A 195 -11.88 8.33 3.11
C ASP A 195 -11.48 9.77 3.47
N GLY A 196 -12.04 10.78 2.77
CA GLY A 196 -11.81 12.20 3.06
C GLY A 196 -10.47 12.73 2.55
N GLN A 197 -9.88 12.05 1.58
CA GLN A 197 -8.59 12.37 0.96
C GLN A 197 -8.72 13.31 -0.25
N ILE A 198 -9.86 14.00 -0.39
CA ILE A 198 -10.09 15.00 -1.44
C ILE A 198 -10.28 16.37 -0.82
N ASP A 199 -9.52 17.32 -1.33
CA ASP A 199 -9.67 18.74 -1.05
C ASP A 199 -10.49 19.37 -2.17
N ILE A 200 -11.67 19.88 -1.81
CA ILE A 200 -12.52 20.66 -2.73
C ILE A 200 -12.62 22.06 -2.17
N GLU A 201 -12.19 23.03 -2.97
CA GLU A 201 -12.33 24.46 -2.70
C GLU A 201 -13.23 25.08 -3.77
N VAL A 202 -14.29 25.77 -3.34
CA VAL A 202 -15.21 26.50 -4.23
C VAL A 202 -15.19 27.97 -3.82
N LEU A 203 -14.69 28.81 -4.71
CA LEU A 203 -14.56 30.24 -4.54
C LEU A 203 -15.66 30.97 -5.31
N GLY A 204 -16.23 31.98 -4.67
CA GLY A 204 -17.18 32.92 -5.26
C GLY A 204 -17.64 33.94 -4.21
N PRO A 205 -18.67 34.75 -4.51
CA PRO A 205 -19.14 35.82 -3.63
C PRO A 205 -19.52 35.31 -2.24
N ARG A 206 -18.97 35.95 -1.19
CA ARG A 206 -19.18 35.54 0.21
C ARG A 206 -20.67 35.52 0.58
N GLY A 207 -21.10 34.45 1.25
CA GLY A 207 -22.46 34.29 1.77
C GLY A 207 -23.50 33.83 0.74
N ARG A 208 -23.12 33.68 -0.54
CA ARG A 208 -24.04 33.13 -1.55
C ARG A 208 -24.25 31.63 -1.33
N ALA A 209 -25.50 31.19 -1.39
CA ALA A 209 -25.85 29.78 -1.25
C ALA A 209 -25.53 29.00 -2.53
N VAL A 210 -25.00 27.79 -2.37
CA VAL A 210 -24.71 26.82 -3.41
C VAL A 210 -25.41 25.52 -3.05
N LYS A 211 -26.17 24.95 -3.97
CA LYS A 211 -26.73 23.61 -3.82
C LYS A 211 -25.63 22.60 -4.09
N CYS A 212 -25.38 21.70 -3.15
CA CYS A 212 -24.45 20.60 -3.29
C CYS A 212 -25.23 19.28 -3.26
N ASP A 213 -25.10 18.55 -4.35
CA ASP A 213 -25.69 17.25 -4.58
C ASP A 213 -24.60 16.17 -4.62
N ALA A 214 -24.72 15.17 -3.77
CA ALA A 214 -23.88 13.97 -3.82
C ALA A 214 -24.76 12.76 -4.15
N SER A 215 -24.39 12.02 -5.20
CA SER A 215 -25.17 10.91 -5.74
C SER A 215 -24.32 9.67 -5.98
N LEU A 216 -24.65 8.55 -5.32
CA LEU A 216 -24.03 7.26 -5.63
C LEU A 216 -24.67 6.66 -6.88
N LEU A 217 -23.84 6.30 -7.85
CA LEU A 217 -24.27 5.72 -9.13
C LEU A 217 -24.05 4.20 -9.14
N HIS A 218 -24.92 3.48 -9.84
CA HIS A 218 -24.78 2.04 -10.05
C HIS A 218 -24.66 1.78 -11.55
N ARG A 219 -23.82 0.80 -11.92
CA ARG A 219 -23.57 0.48 -13.33
C ARG A 219 -24.89 0.10 -14.01
N GLY A 220 -25.19 0.72 -15.15
CA GLY A 220 -26.38 0.44 -15.97
C GLY A 220 -27.71 0.96 -15.40
N LYS A 221 -27.71 1.89 -14.44
CA LYS A 221 -28.94 2.53 -13.94
C LYS A 221 -28.86 4.05 -14.05
N GLU A 222 -29.87 4.65 -14.69
CA GLU A 222 -29.99 6.12 -14.81
C GLU A 222 -30.29 6.81 -13.47
N LYS A 223 -30.99 6.13 -12.55
CA LYS A 223 -31.34 6.70 -11.25
C LYS A 223 -30.25 6.45 -10.21
N PRO A 224 -29.85 7.47 -9.42
CA PRO A 224 -28.84 7.30 -8.39
C PRO A 224 -29.33 6.34 -7.31
N ALA A 225 -28.42 5.49 -6.83
CA ALA A 225 -28.68 4.51 -5.79
C ALA A 225 -28.93 5.15 -4.42
N ALA A 226 -28.35 6.34 -4.19
CA ALA A 226 -28.62 7.21 -3.05
C ALA A 226 -28.26 8.65 -3.45
N ARG A 227 -29.04 9.65 -3.00
CA ARG A 227 -28.78 11.08 -3.24
C ARG A 227 -28.90 11.88 -1.96
N SER A 228 -28.05 12.89 -1.79
CA SER A 228 -28.16 13.90 -0.75
C SER A 228 -28.02 15.27 -1.36
N VAL A 229 -28.99 16.13 -1.06
CA VAL A 229 -29.01 17.54 -1.47
C VAL A 229 -28.88 18.39 -0.21
N ARG A 230 -27.91 19.31 -0.17
CA ARG A 230 -27.80 20.31 0.90
C ARG A 230 -27.27 21.64 0.36
N ARG A 231 -27.59 22.72 1.08
CA ARG A 231 -27.06 24.05 0.77
C ARG A 231 -25.76 24.30 1.55
N LEU A 232 -24.79 24.86 0.87
CA LEU A 232 -23.54 25.39 1.41
C LEU A 232 -23.46 26.88 1.09
N GLU A 233 -22.58 27.61 1.78
CA GLU A 233 -22.35 29.02 1.48
C GLU A 233 -20.91 29.19 0.99
N LEU A 234 -20.73 30.10 0.02
CA LEU A 234 -19.42 30.46 -0.49
C LEU A 234 -18.67 31.39 0.48
N PRO A 235 -17.32 31.32 0.52
CA PRO A 235 -16.49 30.28 -0.08
C PRO A 235 -16.58 28.95 0.69
N ILE A 236 -16.44 27.84 -0.03
CA ILE A 236 -16.34 26.50 0.54
C ILE A 236 -14.85 26.15 0.63
N THR A 237 -14.32 26.08 1.85
CA THR A 237 -12.94 25.64 2.09
C THR A 237 -12.86 24.11 2.18
N PRO A 238 -11.69 23.49 1.96
CA PRO A 238 -11.52 22.03 2.05
C PRO A 238 -12.01 21.44 3.39
N ASN A 239 -11.74 22.13 4.50
CA ASN A 239 -12.20 21.70 5.82
C ASN A 239 -13.72 21.82 6.00
N ARG A 240 -14.35 22.85 5.42
CA ARG A 240 -15.82 23.01 5.44
C ARG A 240 -16.47 21.93 4.59
N TRP A 241 -15.91 21.64 3.42
CA TRP A 241 -16.32 20.55 2.55
C TRP A 241 -16.23 19.19 3.26
N ARG A 242 -15.07 18.82 3.78
CA ARG A 242 -14.86 17.54 4.50
C ARG A 242 -15.90 17.33 5.60
N ARG A 243 -16.08 18.33 6.47
CA ARG A 243 -17.09 18.28 7.54
C ARG A 243 -18.51 18.15 6.98
N HIS A 244 -18.80 18.83 5.88
CA HIS A 244 -20.10 18.75 5.24
C HIS A 244 -20.38 17.33 4.72
N PHE A 245 -19.45 16.76 3.96
CA PHE A 245 -19.57 15.42 3.40
C PHE A 245 -19.73 14.35 4.49
N GLU A 246 -18.88 14.40 5.52
CA GLU A 246 -18.91 13.46 6.65
C GLU A 246 -20.27 13.51 7.36
N ASN A 247 -20.70 14.71 7.78
CA ASN A 247 -21.90 14.87 8.61
C ASN A 247 -23.20 14.66 7.84
N ASN A 248 -23.25 15.01 6.55
CA ASN A 248 -24.50 15.09 5.79
C ASN A 248 -24.69 13.98 4.77
N PHE A 249 -23.61 13.33 4.32
CA PHE A 249 -23.67 12.26 3.32
C PHE A 249 -23.26 10.91 3.90
N ARG A 250 -22.04 10.81 4.45
CA ARG A 250 -21.44 9.54 4.89
C ARG A 250 -22.18 8.89 6.06
N THR A 251 -22.75 9.69 6.97
CA THR A 251 -23.51 9.20 8.13
C THR A 251 -24.90 8.63 7.77
N ARG A 252 -25.38 8.83 6.54
CA ARG A 252 -26.71 8.36 6.13
C ARG A 252 -26.70 6.84 5.92
N LYS A 253 -27.51 6.12 6.69
CA LYS A 253 -27.67 4.65 6.58
C LYS A 253 -28.01 4.15 5.17
N GLU A 254 -28.69 4.95 4.36
CA GLU A 254 -28.98 4.60 2.96
C GLU A 254 -27.73 4.66 2.09
N VAL A 255 -26.93 5.71 2.22
CA VAL A 255 -25.66 5.89 1.50
C VAL A 255 -24.68 4.79 1.90
N GLN A 256 -24.49 4.54 3.19
CA GLN A 256 -23.59 3.49 3.71
C GLN A 256 -23.90 2.11 3.13
N ARG A 257 -25.19 1.75 2.99
CA ARG A 257 -25.63 0.46 2.42
C ARG A 257 -25.43 0.34 0.92
N ARG A 258 -25.35 1.46 0.21
CA ARG A 258 -25.22 1.50 -1.25
C ARG A 258 -23.79 1.75 -1.70
N TYR A 259 -22.94 2.29 -0.84
CA TYR A 259 -21.55 2.61 -1.12
C TYR A 259 -20.81 1.42 -1.73
N ASP A 260 -20.82 0.26 -1.07
CA ASP A 260 -20.06 -0.92 -1.53
C ASP A 260 -20.56 -1.46 -2.88
N ALA A 261 -21.80 -1.20 -3.26
CA ALA A 261 -22.35 -1.58 -4.57
C ALA A 261 -22.24 -0.46 -5.62
N ALA A 262 -21.86 0.75 -5.24
CA ALA A 262 -21.77 1.89 -6.15
C ALA A 262 -20.51 1.79 -7.02
N TYR A 263 -20.66 2.17 -8.29
CA TYR A 263 -19.56 2.24 -9.25
C TYR A 263 -18.89 3.63 -9.25
N ALA A 264 -19.64 4.69 -8.91
CA ALA A 264 -19.11 6.04 -8.84
C ALA A 264 -19.91 6.89 -7.85
N CYS A 265 -19.37 8.03 -7.44
CA CYS A 265 -20.13 9.11 -6.84
C CYS A 265 -20.03 10.36 -7.72
N LEU A 266 -21.17 10.95 -8.07
CA LEU A 266 -21.24 12.24 -8.71
C LEU A 266 -21.47 13.33 -7.65
N LEU A 267 -20.59 14.32 -7.62
CA LEU A 267 -20.77 15.56 -6.89
C LEU A 267 -21.17 16.66 -7.87
N HIS A 268 -22.25 17.36 -7.57
CA HIS A 268 -22.77 18.45 -8.38
C HIS A 268 -22.97 19.69 -7.50
N PHE A 269 -22.34 20.79 -7.88
CA PHE A 269 -22.44 22.09 -7.22
C PHE A 269 -23.17 23.05 -8.14
N ASP A 270 -24.29 23.58 -7.69
CA ASP A 270 -25.13 24.53 -8.42
C ASP A 270 -25.22 25.85 -7.65
N ALA A 271 -24.59 26.88 -8.22
CA ALA A 271 -24.55 28.24 -7.67
C ALA A 271 -25.53 29.18 -8.39
N ASP A 272 -26.59 28.63 -8.98
CA ASP A 272 -27.59 29.31 -9.80
C ASP A 272 -26.90 30.13 -10.93
N GLU A 273 -27.03 31.46 -10.93
CA GLU A 273 -26.48 32.37 -11.93
C GLU A 273 -24.94 32.38 -12.00
N LEU A 274 -24.24 31.89 -10.96
CA LEU A 274 -22.78 31.87 -10.92
C LEU A 274 -22.17 30.65 -11.65
N GLY A 275 -23.01 29.67 -12.03
CA GLY A 275 -22.60 28.47 -12.76
C GLY A 275 -22.75 27.17 -11.96
N THR A 276 -22.48 26.07 -12.65
CA THR A 276 -22.52 24.71 -12.11
C THR A 276 -21.16 24.02 -12.26
N PHE A 277 -20.84 23.09 -11.36
CA PHE A 277 -19.63 22.29 -11.40
C PHE A 277 -19.94 20.84 -11.04
N GLU A 278 -19.41 19.90 -11.82
CA GLU A 278 -19.59 18.47 -11.60
C GLU A 278 -18.25 17.76 -11.45
N LEU A 279 -18.17 16.86 -10.48
CA LEU A 279 -17.02 16.01 -10.23
C LEU A 279 -17.48 14.56 -10.11
N LEU A 280 -17.04 13.72 -11.04
CA LEU A 280 -17.29 12.29 -11.03
C LEU A 280 -16.11 11.57 -10.37
N CYS A 281 -16.38 10.93 -9.24
CA CYS A 281 -15.41 10.09 -8.54
C CYS A 281 -15.72 8.62 -8.84
N GLU A 282 -15.03 8.05 -9.84
CA GLU A 282 -15.19 6.64 -10.21
C GLU A 282 -14.49 5.71 -9.22
N ARG A 283 -15.03 4.52 -9.05
CA ARG A 283 -14.43 3.50 -8.19
C ARG A 283 -13.18 2.92 -8.85
N GLU A 284 -12.11 2.79 -8.09
CA GLU A 284 -10.89 2.11 -8.56
C GLU A 284 -11.22 0.67 -8.96
N PHE A 285 -10.75 0.26 -10.14
CA PHE A 285 -10.92 -1.10 -10.62
C PHE A 285 -10.10 -2.08 -9.75
N SER A 286 -10.70 -3.23 -9.44
CA SER A 286 -10.05 -4.34 -8.76
C SER A 286 -10.65 -5.65 -9.27
N PRO A 287 -9.85 -6.60 -9.79
CA PRO A 287 -10.34 -7.87 -10.35
C PRO A 287 -11.21 -8.67 -9.38
N LEU A 288 -10.83 -8.66 -8.10
CA LEU A 288 -11.65 -9.19 -7.02
C LEU A 288 -12.14 -8.05 -6.16
N ARG A 289 -13.42 -8.07 -5.78
CA ARG A 289 -13.98 -7.05 -4.90
C ARG A 289 -15.13 -7.60 -4.08
N TRP A 290 -15.18 -7.22 -2.81
CA TRP A 290 -16.34 -7.50 -1.97
C TRP A 290 -17.32 -6.33 -1.95
N ALA A 291 -18.61 -6.66 -1.88
CA ALA A 291 -19.67 -5.71 -1.61
C ALA A 291 -20.53 -6.18 -0.44
N LEU A 292 -20.81 -5.29 0.52
CA LEU A 292 -21.76 -5.59 1.59
C LEU A 292 -23.19 -5.34 1.10
N VAL A 293 -23.98 -6.40 1.01
CA VAL A 293 -25.36 -6.37 0.55
C VAL A 293 -26.28 -6.79 1.68
N GLY A 294 -27.26 -5.95 2.04
CA GLY A 294 -28.14 -6.26 3.17
C GLY A 294 -29.50 -5.59 3.09
N LYS A 295 -30.56 -6.39 3.29
CA LYS A 295 -31.93 -5.88 3.51
C LYS A 295 -32.12 -5.54 4.99
N ARG A 296 -32.91 -4.49 5.27
CA ARG A 296 -33.16 -3.89 6.60
C ARG A 296 -33.53 -4.86 7.74
N LYS A 297 -33.95 -6.09 7.44
CA LYS A 297 -34.42 -7.10 8.41
C LYS A 297 -33.59 -8.40 8.45
N ARG A 298 -32.66 -8.65 7.54
CA ARG A 298 -31.83 -9.88 7.50
C ARG A 298 -30.40 -9.59 7.93
N ARG A 299 -29.63 -10.64 8.24
CA ARG A 299 -28.19 -10.51 8.40
C ARG A 299 -27.60 -9.95 7.10
N PRO A 300 -26.62 -9.03 7.17
CA PRO A 300 -25.93 -8.59 5.98
C PRO A 300 -25.21 -9.79 5.34
N VAL A 301 -25.03 -9.71 4.03
CA VAL A 301 -24.34 -10.70 3.20
C VAL A 301 -23.15 -9.99 2.56
N VAL A 302 -21.99 -10.61 2.57
CA VAL A 302 -20.87 -10.16 1.73
C VAL A 302 -20.97 -10.87 0.39
N GLN A 303 -20.95 -10.10 -0.68
CA GLN A 303 -20.99 -10.61 -2.06
C GLN A 303 -19.62 -10.40 -2.70
N LEU A 304 -19.02 -11.46 -3.22
CA LEU A 304 -17.83 -11.39 -4.04
C LEU A 304 -18.25 -11.02 -5.47
N ILE A 305 -17.56 -10.02 -6.01
CA ILE A 305 -17.60 -9.59 -7.40
C ILE A 305 -16.26 -10.00 -7.97
N ASP A 306 -16.29 -10.91 -8.93
CA ASP A 306 -15.13 -11.47 -9.61
C ASP A 306 -15.19 -11.03 -11.08
N ASP A 307 -14.37 -10.04 -11.40
CA ASP A 307 -14.17 -9.50 -12.74
C ASP A 307 -12.78 -9.91 -13.27
N SER A 308 -12.15 -10.96 -12.72
CA SER A 308 -10.80 -11.42 -13.09
C SER A 308 -10.72 -12.04 -14.49
N GLY A 309 -11.85 -12.54 -15.01
CA GLY A 309 -11.90 -13.29 -16.26
C GLY A 309 -11.19 -14.66 -16.21
N SER A 310 -10.73 -15.09 -15.04
CA SER A 310 -10.06 -16.39 -14.85
C SER A 310 -11.07 -17.52 -14.69
N ALA A 311 -10.70 -18.72 -15.15
CA ALA A 311 -11.48 -19.94 -14.95
C ALA A 311 -11.27 -20.57 -13.56
N GLU A 312 -10.25 -20.15 -12.82
CA GLU A 312 -9.96 -20.64 -11.47
C GLU A 312 -10.92 -20.02 -10.44
N THR A 313 -11.38 -20.79 -9.46
CA THR A 313 -12.22 -20.23 -8.39
C THR A 313 -11.37 -19.55 -7.30
N PRO A 314 -11.71 -18.32 -6.88
CA PRO A 314 -11.03 -17.66 -5.77
C PRO A 314 -11.11 -18.45 -4.46
N ARG A 315 -10.00 -18.48 -3.70
CA ARG A 315 -10.01 -18.99 -2.33
C ARG A 315 -10.63 -17.94 -1.41
N VAL A 316 -11.62 -18.35 -0.60
CA VAL A 316 -12.28 -17.48 0.37
C VAL A 316 -11.92 -17.89 1.79
N SER A 317 -11.49 -16.92 2.59
CA SER A 317 -11.13 -17.10 3.99
C SER A 317 -11.85 -16.08 4.88
N HIS A 318 -12.19 -16.49 6.10
CA HIS A 318 -12.79 -15.65 7.14
C HIS A 318 -11.91 -15.58 8.38
N TYR A 319 -11.78 -14.38 8.95
CA TYR A 319 -11.12 -14.12 10.22
C TYR A 319 -12.11 -13.37 11.12
N ALA A 320 -12.49 -13.97 12.24
CA ALA A 320 -13.48 -13.39 13.14
C ALA A 320 -12.91 -12.16 13.89
N LEU A 321 -13.75 -11.17 14.21
CA LEU A 321 -13.30 -9.98 14.95
C LEU A 321 -12.76 -10.29 16.35
N ASP A 322 -13.31 -11.31 17.02
CA ASP A 322 -12.86 -11.76 18.34
C ASP A 322 -11.56 -12.58 18.28
N LYS A 323 -11.30 -13.25 17.15
CA LYS A 323 -10.14 -14.13 16.93
C LYS A 323 -9.46 -13.79 15.60
N PRO A 324 -8.84 -12.60 15.48
CA PRO A 324 -8.37 -12.09 14.20
C PRO A 324 -7.22 -12.90 13.59
N ALA A 325 -6.51 -13.72 14.38
CA ALA A 325 -5.40 -14.56 13.93
C ALA A 325 -5.82 -15.96 13.45
N VAL A 326 -7.08 -16.35 13.61
CA VAL A 326 -7.55 -17.70 13.21
C VAL A 326 -8.19 -17.59 11.84
N GLU A 327 -7.56 -18.22 10.84
CA GLU A 327 -8.12 -18.34 9.50
C GLU A 327 -9.10 -19.51 9.44
N VAL A 328 -10.29 -19.26 8.90
CA VAL A 328 -11.28 -20.28 8.56
C VAL A 328 -11.49 -20.24 7.05
N CYS A 329 -11.05 -21.28 6.33
CA CYS A 329 -11.39 -21.44 4.92
C CYS A 329 -12.89 -21.67 4.77
N LEU A 330 -13.53 -20.91 3.88
CA LEU A 330 -14.93 -21.11 3.52
C LEU A 330 -15.02 -21.82 2.18
N ASP A 331 -16.06 -22.65 2.01
CA ASP A 331 -16.40 -23.18 0.69
C ASP A 331 -16.70 -22.03 -0.25
N PHE A 332 -16.19 -22.08 -1.48
CA PHE A 332 -16.37 -20.98 -2.43
C PHE A 332 -17.86 -20.73 -2.71
N ALA A 333 -18.31 -19.51 -2.45
CA ALA A 333 -19.59 -18.99 -2.86
C ALA A 333 -19.47 -17.51 -3.22
N LEU A 334 -20.27 -17.05 -4.18
CA LEU A 334 -20.35 -15.62 -4.50
C LEU A 334 -20.97 -14.80 -3.36
N GLN A 335 -21.64 -15.45 -2.40
CA GLN A 335 -22.31 -14.79 -1.29
C GLN A 335 -22.10 -15.57 0.01
N HIS A 336 -21.72 -14.84 1.06
CA HIS A 336 -21.61 -15.39 2.41
C HIS A 336 -22.42 -14.54 3.39
N GLU A 337 -23.20 -15.20 4.24
CA GLU A 337 -23.84 -14.50 5.36
C GLU A 337 -22.76 -14.01 6.34
N VAL A 338 -22.90 -12.76 6.79
CA VAL A 338 -22.00 -12.20 7.78
C VAL A 338 -22.17 -12.96 9.10
N SER A 339 -21.05 -13.42 9.63
CA SER A 339 -20.99 -14.19 10.87
C SER A 339 -21.60 -13.37 12.03
N ALA A 340 -22.00 -14.05 13.12
CA ALA A 340 -22.56 -13.37 14.28
C ALA A 340 -21.55 -12.40 14.95
N SER A 341 -20.26 -12.71 14.89
CA SER A 341 -19.18 -11.86 15.41
C SER A 341 -18.62 -10.88 14.38
N GLY A 342 -19.10 -10.91 13.12
CA GLY A 342 -18.49 -10.19 12.02
C GLY A 342 -17.09 -10.74 11.66
N GLY A 343 -16.31 -9.96 10.94
CA GLY A 343 -14.93 -10.32 10.63
C GLY A 343 -14.41 -9.75 9.32
N LEU A 344 -13.17 -10.12 9.04
CA LEU A 344 -12.52 -9.94 7.75
C LEU A 344 -12.89 -11.12 6.84
N TYR A 345 -13.41 -10.82 5.66
CA TYR A 345 -13.58 -11.76 4.56
C TYR A 345 -12.51 -11.44 3.51
N LEU A 346 -11.71 -12.44 3.15
CA LEU A 346 -10.61 -12.33 2.21
C LEU A 346 -10.86 -13.26 1.03
N ALA A 347 -10.80 -12.74 -0.19
CA ALA A 347 -10.75 -13.52 -1.42
C ALA A 347 -9.34 -13.39 -2.00
N SER A 348 -8.77 -14.49 -2.47
CA SER A 348 -7.46 -14.49 -3.13
C SER A 348 -7.46 -15.42 -4.35
N GLN A 349 -6.86 -14.96 -5.45
CA GLN A 349 -6.73 -15.72 -6.69
C GLN A 349 -5.46 -15.24 -7.42
N GLY A 350 -4.49 -16.14 -7.62
CA GLY A 350 -3.18 -15.76 -8.17
C GLY A 350 -2.52 -14.64 -7.34
N SER A 351 -2.19 -13.53 -8.00
CA SER A 351 -1.67 -12.30 -7.37
C SER A 351 -2.75 -11.37 -6.82
N PHE A 352 -4.03 -11.60 -7.13
CA PHE A 352 -5.14 -10.75 -6.70
C PHE A 352 -5.62 -11.13 -5.30
N SER A 353 -5.87 -10.13 -4.47
CA SER A 353 -6.40 -10.30 -3.13
C SER A 353 -7.34 -9.15 -2.78
N ALA A 354 -8.51 -9.46 -2.23
CA ALA A 354 -9.50 -8.47 -1.83
C ALA A 354 -10.06 -8.82 -0.45
N GLY A 355 -9.96 -7.87 0.48
CA GLY A 355 -10.47 -7.98 1.84
C GLY A 355 -11.60 -7.00 2.13
N ILE A 356 -12.63 -7.43 2.88
CA ILE A 356 -13.65 -6.55 3.47
C ILE A 356 -13.86 -6.84 4.95
N ILE A 357 -14.00 -5.78 5.74
CA ILE A 357 -14.40 -5.90 7.15
C ILE A 357 -15.91 -5.70 7.26
N ALA A 358 -16.60 -6.78 7.58
CA ALA A 358 -18.04 -6.81 7.79
C ALA A 358 -18.38 -6.86 9.28
N VAL A 359 -19.20 -5.91 9.72
CA VAL A 359 -19.72 -5.87 11.09
C VAL A 359 -21.09 -6.54 11.18
N PRO A 360 -21.44 -7.15 12.32
CA PRO A 360 -22.75 -7.77 12.48
C PRO A 360 -23.85 -6.70 12.41
N GLY A 361 -24.86 -6.91 11.56
CA GLY A 361 -25.94 -5.94 11.35
C GLY A 361 -26.93 -5.79 12.52
N ARG A 362 -26.76 -6.55 13.61
CA ARG A 362 -27.55 -6.44 14.85
C ARG A 362 -26.63 -6.60 16.05
N PHE A 363 -26.52 -5.54 16.84
CA PHE A 363 -25.90 -5.59 18.16
C PHE A 363 -26.98 -5.95 19.18
N ARG A 364 -26.73 -6.97 20.00
CA ARG A 364 -27.61 -7.39 21.09
C ARG A 364 -27.33 -6.59 22.37
N SER A 365 -26.14 -6.03 22.50
CA SER A 365 -25.73 -5.21 23.64
C SER A 365 -24.76 -4.08 23.22
N LEU A 366 -24.60 -3.07 24.08
CA LEU A 366 -23.53 -2.06 23.94
C LEU A 366 -22.13 -2.70 24.04
N GLY A 367 -22.01 -3.84 24.74
CA GLY A 367 -20.78 -4.62 24.83
C GLY A 367 -20.31 -5.18 23.49
N ASP A 368 -21.25 -5.42 22.56
CA ASP A 368 -20.94 -5.94 21.22
C ASP A 368 -20.21 -4.88 20.35
N LEU A 369 -20.36 -3.59 20.67
CA LEU A 369 -19.60 -2.48 20.06
C LEU A 369 -18.16 -2.40 20.59
N THR A 370 -17.90 -3.07 21.71
CA THR A 370 -16.62 -3.06 22.43
C THR A 370 -15.88 -4.39 22.39
N SER A 371 -16.30 -5.33 21.52
CA SER A 371 -15.60 -6.61 21.37
C SER A 371 -14.10 -6.38 21.19
N SER A 372 -13.33 -6.96 22.11
CA SER A 372 -11.88 -6.78 22.18
C SER A 372 -11.22 -7.98 21.49
N PRO A 373 -10.49 -7.78 20.39
CA PRO A 373 -9.84 -8.87 19.68
C PRO A 373 -8.81 -9.55 20.59
N VAL A 374 -8.73 -10.88 20.53
CA VAL A 374 -7.74 -11.65 21.29
C VAL A 374 -6.88 -12.47 20.32
N ILE A 375 -5.57 -12.30 20.43
CA ILE A 375 -4.58 -13.13 19.74
C ILE A 375 -3.93 -14.03 20.79
N ARG A 376 -3.93 -15.34 20.53
CA ARG A 376 -3.25 -16.30 21.41
C ARG A 376 -1.77 -16.00 21.45
N SER A 377 -1.20 -15.97 22.65
CA SER A 377 0.25 -15.84 22.83
C SER A 377 0.96 -16.98 22.12
N GLN A 378 1.93 -16.62 21.28
CA GLN A 378 2.80 -17.57 20.59
C GLN A 378 4.21 -17.49 21.19
N THR A 379 4.97 -18.57 21.03
CA THR A 379 6.39 -18.58 21.42
C THR A 379 7.17 -17.63 20.51
N ARG A 380 8.05 -16.82 21.12
CA ARG A 380 8.92 -15.87 20.42
C ARG A 380 9.80 -16.60 19.39
N SER A 381 9.53 -16.37 18.12
CA SER A 381 10.31 -16.89 16.99
C SER A 381 10.23 -15.94 15.80
N LEU A 382 11.22 -16.01 14.89
CA LEU A 382 11.22 -15.20 13.67
C LEU A 382 9.99 -15.48 12.79
N PRO A 383 9.60 -16.75 12.53
CA PRO A 383 8.37 -17.04 11.80
C PRO A 383 7.12 -16.44 12.45
N ALA A 384 6.99 -16.53 13.77
CA ALA A 384 5.82 -15.97 14.47
C ALA A 384 5.71 -14.45 14.29
N VAL A 385 6.83 -13.71 14.28
CA VAL A 385 6.82 -12.26 14.02
C VAL A 385 6.39 -11.98 12.59
N LEU A 386 6.94 -12.71 11.61
CA LEU A 386 6.60 -12.53 10.19
C LEU A 386 5.13 -12.86 9.92
N GLU A 387 4.61 -13.95 10.49
CA GLU A 387 3.19 -14.32 10.38
C GLU A 387 2.28 -13.25 11.01
N ALA A 388 2.67 -12.68 12.16
CA ALA A 388 1.92 -11.60 12.79
C ALA A 388 1.97 -10.30 11.96
N MET A 389 3.07 -10.02 11.28
CA MET A 389 3.18 -8.90 10.35
C MET A 389 2.27 -9.10 9.12
N GLU A 390 2.29 -10.30 8.52
CA GLU A 390 1.40 -10.66 7.41
C GLU A 390 -0.08 -10.57 7.81
N LEU A 391 -0.40 -10.98 9.04
CA LEU A 391 -1.73 -10.78 9.59
C LEU A 391 -2.09 -9.30 9.68
N GLY A 392 -1.16 -8.46 10.15
CA GLY A 392 -1.30 -7.01 10.15
C GLY A 392 -1.57 -6.46 8.75
N TYR A 393 -0.83 -6.94 7.75
CA TYR A 393 -1.03 -6.56 6.36
C TYR A 393 -2.42 -6.93 5.84
N LYS A 394 -2.89 -8.17 6.05
CA LYS A 394 -4.25 -8.61 5.66
C LYS A 394 -5.36 -7.72 6.22
N TRP A 395 -5.26 -7.34 7.50
CA TRP A 395 -6.25 -6.46 8.15
C TRP A 395 -6.09 -4.99 7.75
N ALA A 396 -4.87 -4.55 7.43
CA ALA A 396 -4.59 -3.19 6.99
C ALA A 396 -4.98 -2.95 5.53
N SER A 397 -4.81 -3.93 4.64
CA SER A 397 -5.20 -3.83 3.24
C SER A 397 -6.70 -4.06 3.02
N ALA A 398 -7.39 -4.65 4.00
CA ALA A 398 -8.83 -4.84 3.94
C ALA A 398 -9.61 -3.53 3.89
N ARG A 399 -10.55 -3.46 2.94
CA ARG A 399 -11.46 -2.32 2.80
C ARG A 399 -12.44 -2.29 3.98
N SER A 400 -12.66 -1.09 4.50
CA SER A 400 -13.75 -0.83 5.44
C SER A 400 -15.03 -0.73 4.65
N SER A 401 -16.09 -1.42 5.09
CA SER A 401 -17.42 -1.26 4.49
C SER A 401 -17.93 0.16 4.72
N GLY A 402 -19.04 0.53 4.08
CA GLY A 402 -19.67 1.84 4.30
C GLY A 402 -20.07 2.12 5.76
N ASP A 403 -20.06 1.13 6.65
CA ASP A 403 -20.35 1.26 8.07
C ASP A 403 -19.14 1.81 8.86
N ILE A 404 -19.35 2.91 9.59
CA ILE A 404 -18.35 3.55 10.47
C ILE A 404 -17.80 2.58 11.54
N LEU A 405 -18.61 1.60 11.97
CA LEU A 405 -18.16 0.59 12.93
C LEU A 405 -17.06 -0.30 12.36
N SER A 406 -17.04 -0.54 11.04
CA SER A 406 -15.98 -1.33 10.41
C SER A 406 -14.60 -0.70 10.56
N VAL A 407 -14.52 0.64 10.44
CA VAL A 407 -13.28 1.41 10.67
C VAL A 407 -12.83 1.28 12.13
N THR A 408 -13.77 1.38 13.07
CA THR A 408 -13.47 1.28 14.51
C THR A 408 -12.95 -0.12 14.87
N HIS A 409 -13.60 -1.17 14.36
CA HIS A 409 -13.16 -2.55 14.58
C HIS A 409 -11.83 -2.84 13.90
N ARG A 410 -11.61 -2.37 12.66
CA ARG A 410 -10.31 -2.46 11.97
C ARG A 410 -9.19 -1.88 12.82
N ARG A 411 -9.37 -0.65 13.33
CA ARG A 411 -8.38 0.02 14.17
C ARG A 411 -8.07 -0.79 15.43
N LYS A 412 -9.09 -1.22 16.17
CA LYS A 412 -8.90 -2.05 17.38
C LYS A 412 -8.15 -3.35 17.09
N THR A 413 -8.50 -4.03 16.00
CA THR A 413 -7.81 -5.27 15.58
C THR A 413 -6.35 -5.00 15.23
N LEU A 414 -6.07 -3.95 14.46
CA LEU A 414 -4.69 -3.56 14.12
C LEU A 414 -3.89 -3.16 15.35
N GLN A 415 -4.50 -2.50 16.34
CA GLN A 415 -3.85 -2.18 17.61
C GLN A 415 -3.42 -3.45 18.37
N VAL A 416 -4.31 -4.45 18.45
CA VAL A 416 -4.00 -5.75 19.07
C VAL A 416 -2.92 -6.52 18.30
N ILE A 417 -2.95 -6.52 16.97
CA ILE A 417 -1.90 -7.14 16.14
C ILE A 417 -0.56 -6.43 16.35
N THR A 418 -0.55 -5.09 16.38
CA THR A 418 0.66 -4.28 16.63
C THR A 418 1.28 -4.61 17.99
N ARG A 419 0.46 -4.66 19.05
CA ARG A 419 0.90 -5.08 20.38
C ARG A 419 1.46 -6.51 20.37
N HIS A 420 0.85 -7.42 19.62
CA HIS A 420 1.34 -8.80 19.50
C HIS A 420 2.71 -8.86 18.80
N VAL A 421 2.87 -8.17 17.67
CA VAL A 421 4.14 -8.08 16.92
C VAL A 421 5.26 -7.52 17.81
N VAL A 422 5.02 -6.38 18.46
CA VAL A 422 6.03 -5.77 19.33
C VAL A 422 6.26 -6.61 20.59
N GLY A 423 5.24 -7.26 21.14
CA GLY A 423 5.36 -8.19 22.25
C GLY A 423 6.26 -9.39 21.92
N LEU A 424 6.19 -9.93 20.70
CA LEU A 424 7.09 -10.99 20.24
C LEU A 424 8.54 -10.49 20.11
N ILE A 425 8.76 -9.32 19.52
CA ILE A 425 10.11 -8.75 19.35
C ILE A 425 10.71 -8.35 20.71
N GLY A 426 9.96 -7.56 21.46
CA GLY A 426 10.26 -6.99 22.78
C GLY A 426 10.28 -8.02 23.91
N GLY A 427 9.71 -9.21 23.72
CA GLY A 427 9.67 -10.28 24.70
C GLY A 427 8.67 -10.04 25.85
N GLU A 428 8.55 -11.03 26.73
CA GLU A 428 7.48 -11.09 27.76
C GLU A 428 7.43 -9.89 28.70
N VAL A 429 8.59 -9.33 29.06
CA VAL A 429 8.67 -8.18 29.97
C VAL A 429 7.94 -6.98 29.39
N TRP A 430 8.15 -6.73 28.10
CA TRP A 430 7.47 -5.66 27.39
C TRP A 430 5.98 -5.98 27.21
N ALA A 431 5.67 -7.20 26.75
CA ALA A 431 4.29 -7.62 26.52
C ALA A 431 3.40 -7.49 27.76
N LYS A 432 3.93 -7.86 28.95
CA LYS A 432 3.23 -7.71 30.24
C LYS A 432 3.05 -6.23 30.61
N ALA A 433 4.09 -5.42 30.46
CA ALA A 433 4.03 -3.98 30.79
C ALA A 433 3.02 -3.23 29.90
N GLU A 434 3.00 -3.54 28.60
CA GLU A 434 2.04 -2.94 27.65
C GLU A 434 0.60 -3.41 27.90
N THR A 435 0.40 -4.66 28.30
CA THR A 435 -0.93 -5.17 28.66
C THR A 435 -1.48 -4.44 29.89
N HIS A 436 -0.65 -4.30 30.92
CA HIS A 436 -1.02 -3.56 32.14
C HIS A 436 -1.29 -2.07 31.85
N PHE A 437 -0.48 -1.43 31.00
CA PHE A 437 -0.68 -0.05 30.59
C PHE A 437 -2.06 0.17 29.93
N GLU A 438 -2.50 -0.76 29.08
CA GLU A 438 -3.85 -0.72 28.46
C GLU A 438 -4.96 -0.96 29.49
N GLU A 439 -4.79 -1.91 30.41
CA GLU A 439 -5.77 -2.23 31.47
C GLU A 439 -6.00 -1.06 32.43
N GLU A 440 -4.95 -0.28 32.74
CA GLU A 440 -5.04 0.93 33.58
C GLU A 440 -5.51 2.18 32.81
N GLY A 441 -5.91 2.03 31.54
CA GLY A 441 -6.46 3.11 30.72
C GLY A 441 -5.40 4.07 30.16
N ALA A 442 -4.19 3.58 29.90
CA ALA A 442 -3.12 4.26 29.16
C ALA A 442 -2.66 5.60 29.76
N ARG A 443 -2.73 5.77 31.08
CA ARG A 443 -2.41 7.06 31.75
C ARG A 443 -0.96 7.19 32.22
N ASP A 444 -0.36 6.10 32.71
CA ASP A 444 0.99 6.14 33.28
C ASP A 444 2.03 5.45 32.38
N LEU A 445 2.85 6.25 31.71
CA LEU A 445 3.97 5.76 30.89
C LEU A 445 5.12 5.20 31.72
N SER A 446 5.15 5.40 33.04
CA SER A 446 6.28 5.02 33.90
C SER A 446 6.56 3.50 33.87
N ILE A 447 5.52 2.68 33.73
CA ILE A 447 5.69 1.22 33.62
C ILE A 447 6.36 0.84 32.29
N LEU A 448 6.00 1.50 31.20
CA LEU A 448 6.59 1.30 29.88
C LEU A 448 8.04 1.80 29.83
N VAL A 449 8.32 2.98 30.39
CA VAL A 449 9.68 3.54 30.50
C VAL A 449 10.62 2.55 31.22
N ARG A 450 10.14 1.92 32.30
CA ARG A 450 10.89 0.89 33.04
C ARG A 450 11.07 -0.40 32.23
N ALA A 451 10.13 -0.73 31.35
CA ALA A 451 10.17 -1.96 30.56
C ALA A 451 11.06 -1.88 29.32
N VAL A 452 11.43 -0.67 28.83
CA VAL A 452 12.30 -0.50 27.65
C VAL A 452 13.66 -1.19 27.86
N THR A 453 14.32 -0.93 28.99
CA THR A 453 15.64 -1.49 29.30
C THR A 453 15.82 -1.77 30.78
N ARG A 454 16.52 -2.87 31.07
CA ARG A 454 16.95 -3.21 32.43
C ARG A 454 18.32 -2.60 32.76
N HIS A 455 19.07 -2.15 31.76
CA HIS A 455 20.41 -1.58 31.96
C HIS A 455 20.32 -0.15 32.48
N SER A 456 20.91 0.09 33.65
CA SER A 456 20.89 1.41 34.34
C SER A 456 21.43 2.54 33.45
N GLY A 457 22.50 2.30 32.69
CA GLY A 457 23.10 3.29 31.78
C GLY A 457 22.23 3.70 30.59
N GLN A 458 21.21 2.89 30.25
CA GLN A 458 20.28 3.17 29.15
C GLN A 458 18.91 3.65 29.64
N ARG A 459 18.68 3.77 30.95
CA ARG A 459 17.42 4.33 31.48
C ARG A 459 17.17 5.79 31.05
N PRO A 460 18.18 6.68 31.00
CA PRO A 460 17.98 8.05 30.55
C PRO A 460 17.42 8.17 29.13
N PHE A 461 17.69 7.18 28.26
CA PHE A 461 17.14 7.12 26.91
C PHE A 461 15.61 7.05 26.91
N ALA A 462 15.03 6.09 27.64
CA ALA A 462 13.58 5.90 27.70
C ALA A 462 12.86 7.08 28.38
N SER A 463 13.45 7.65 29.44
CA SER A 463 12.89 8.84 30.09
C SER A 463 12.96 10.08 29.21
N THR A 464 14.04 10.26 28.44
CA THR A 464 14.17 11.37 27.49
C THR A 464 13.11 11.25 26.39
N LEU A 465 12.91 10.05 25.86
CA LEU A 465 11.90 9.78 24.84
C LEU A 465 10.47 10.11 25.32
N ALA A 466 10.12 9.66 26.53
CA ALA A 466 8.80 9.94 27.12
C ALA A 466 8.60 11.44 27.39
N ARG A 467 9.64 12.16 27.83
CA ARG A 467 9.60 13.62 28.07
C ARG A 467 9.44 14.41 26.78
N GLU A 468 10.08 14.00 25.69
CA GLU A 468 10.02 14.70 24.40
C GLU A 468 8.76 14.34 23.59
N ALA A 469 8.00 13.31 23.99
CA ALA A 469 6.85 12.81 23.25
C ALA A 469 5.77 13.87 22.99
N ALA A 470 5.50 14.78 23.94
CA ALA A 470 4.50 15.84 23.78
C ALA A 470 4.90 16.85 22.69
N VAL A 471 6.18 17.21 22.62
CA VAL A 471 6.71 18.08 21.57
C VAL A 471 6.69 17.35 20.22
N LEU A 472 7.16 16.10 20.20
CA LEU A 472 7.22 15.30 18.99
C LEU A 472 5.83 14.94 18.43
N ALA A 473 4.79 14.88 19.26
CA ALA A 473 3.41 14.65 18.83
C ALA A 473 2.89 15.73 17.87
N HIS A 474 3.47 16.93 17.89
CA HIS A 474 3.11 18.04 17.00
C HIS A 474 4.05 18.15 15.78
N ALA A 475 5.15 17.38 15.77
CA ALA A 475 6.10 17.35 14.66
C ALA A 475 5.64 16.37 13.56
N PRO A 476 6.01 16.59 12.28
CA PRO A 476 5.80 15.64 11.20
C PRO A 476 6.48 14.28 11.44
N THR A 477 5.93 13.19 10.89
CA THR A 477 6.46 11.82 11.07
C THR A 477 7.96 11.71 10.75
N ARG A 478 8.43 12.37 9.68
CA ARG A 478 9.84 12.37 9.28
C ARG A 478 10.76 12.97 10.35
N GLU A 479 10.33 14.04 11.01
CA GLU A 479 11.10 14.69 12.08
C GLU A 479 11.15 13.79 13.33
N ARG A 480 10.05 13.10 13.65
CA ARG A 480 10.00 12.09 14.72
C ARG A 480 11.00 10.96 14.48
N VAL A 481 11.05 10.43 13.26
CA VAL A 481 12.00 9.38 12.86
C VAL A 481 13.43 9.89 13.04
N SER A 482 13.74 11.09 12.53
CA SER A 482 15.08 11.68 12.67
C SER A 482 15.49 11.89 14.12
N ARG A 483 14.59 12.41 14.97
CA ARG A 483 14.86 12.60 16.40
C ARG A 483 15.06 11.27 17.12
N PHE A 484 14.25 10.26 16.83
CA PHE A 484 14.40 8.92 17.38
C PHE A 484 15.75 8.30 17.00
N ALA A 485 16.14 8.40 15.73
CA ALA A 485 17.43 7.92 15.23
C ALA A 485 18.64 8.65 15.85
N LYS A 486 18.47 9.93 16.21
CA LYS A 486 19.50 10.69 16.93
C LYS A 486 19.65 10.20 18.37
N LEU A 487 18.54 10.02 19.09
CA LEU A 487 18.55 9.53 20.47
C LEU A 487 19.11 8.10 20.57
N THR A 488 18.78 7.21 19.62
CA THR A 488 19.31 5.84 19.64
C THR A 488 20.83 5.79 19.46
N ARG A 489 21.40 6.73 18.69
CA ARG A 489 22.85 6.91 18.54
C ARG A 489 23.50 7.52 19.79
N GLU A 490 22.95 8.61 20.31
CA GLU A 490 23.45 9.30 21.51
C GLU A 490 23.57 8.36 22.72
N TYR A 491 22.60 7.47 22.90
CA TYR A 491 22.56 6.51 24.00
C TYR A 491 23.15 5.14 23.65
N GLY A 492 23.77 4.98 22.47
CA GLY A 492 24.46 3.76 22.05
C GLY A 492 23.57 2.51 22.01
N VAL A 493 22.28 2.67 21.66
CA VAL A 493 21.28 1.60 21.60
C VAL A 493 21.52 0.70 20.39
N VAL A 494 21.87 1.31 19.27
CA VAL A 494 22.31 0.62 18.05
C VAL A 494 23.78 0.95 17.86
N ARG A 495 24.65 -0.06 17.90
CA ARG A 495 26.07 0.08 17.54
C ARG A 495 26.26 -0.36 16.11
N GLU A 496 26.98 0.43 15.34
CA GLU A 496 27.57 -0.02 14.07
C GLU A 496 28.51 -1.17 14.41
N ARG A 497 28.25 -2.36 13.87
CA ARG A 497 29.18 -3.49 13.98
C ARG A 497 30.07 -3.43 12.76
N GLU A 498 31.36 -3.22 12.97
CA GLU A 498 32.37 -3.48 11.96
C GLU A 498 32.48 -5.01 11.77
N GLY A 499 32.26 -5.50 10.54
CA GLY A 499 32.83 -6.79 10.12
C GLY A 499 31.92 -8.00 9.85
N ASP A 500 30.60 -7.87 9.64
CA ASP A 500 29.79 -9.01 9.14
C ASP A 500 29.25 -8.75 7.73
N SER A 501 29.27 -9.77 6.87
CA SER A 501 28.99 -9.71 5.43
C SER A 501 27.49 -9.76 5.06
N GLY A 502 26.62 -9.25 5.94
CA GLY A 502 25.18 -9.16 5.70
C GLY A 502 24.76 -7.84 5.04
N VAL A 503 23.54 -7.80 4.48
CA VAL A 503 22.88 -6.55 4.06
C VAL A 503 22.68 -5.67 5.30
N PHE A 504 23.64 -4.79 5.59
CA PHE A 504 23.59 -3.89 6.73
C PHE A 504 22.77 -2.66 6.35
N HIS A 505 21.62 -2.50 7.02
CA HIS A 505 20.86 -1.25 6.93
C HIS A 505 21.46 -0.21 7.87
N ASP A 506 21.47 1.04 7.39
CA ASP A 506 21.76 2.23 8.19
C ASP A 506 20.96 2.19 9.52
N PRO A 507 21.56 2.50 10.68
CA PRO A 507 20.84 2.70 11.93
C PRO A 507 19.57 3.55 11.81
N ALA A 508 19.55 4.55 10.92
CA ALA A 508 18.36 5.35 10.63
C ALA A 508 17.22 4.50 10.02
N TRP A 509 17.54 3.65 9.03
CA TRP A 509 16.57 2.74 8.43
C TRP A 509 16.00 1.76 9.46
N MET A 510 16.85 1.21 10.34
CA MET A 510 16.40 0.30 11.42
C MET A 510 15.48 1.01 12.43
N THR A 511 15.72 2.29 12.71
CA THR A 511 14.86 3.08 13.58
C THR A 511 13.50 3.38 12.95
N GLU A 512 13.47 3.65 11.64
CA GLU A 512 12.22 3.82 10.88
C GLU A 512 11.41 2.53 10.86
N LEU A 513 12.05 1.39 10.54
CA LEU A 513 11.40 0.08 10.57
C LEU A 513 10.77 -0.18 11.95
N SER A 514 11.50 0.12 13.02
CA SER A 514 11.02 -0.10 14.38
C SER A 514 9.77 0.74 14.69
N LEU A 515 9.75 2.00 14.22
CA LEU A 515 8.60 2.89 14.37
C LEU A 515 7.41 2.45 13.50
N ARG A 516 7.66 2.01 12.25
CA ARG A 516 6.63 1.44 11.37
C ARG A 516 6.02 0.19 12.00
N LEU A 517 6.82 -0.77 12.45
CA LEU A 517 6.34 -1.96 13.17
C LEU A 517 5.57 -1.62 14.45
N ALA A 518 5.99 -0.59 15.16
CA ALA A 518 5.36 -0.16 16.40
C ALA A 518 4.07 0.65 16.21
N SER A 519 3.76 1.12 14.99
CA SER A 519 2.58 1.95 14.69
C SER A 519 1.62 1.29 13.69
N ASN A 520 2.15 0.70 12.63
CA ASN A 520 1.40 0.00 11.59
C ASN A 520 2.24 -1.15 11.00
N PRO A 521 2.20 -2.35 11.61
CA PRO A 521 3.01 -3.49 11.14
C PRO A 521 2.61 -3.98 9.74
N GLY A 522 1.40 -3.67 9.27
CA GLY A 522 0.97 -4.02 7.91
C GLY A 522 1.71 -3.21 6.84
N ASP A 523 1.92 -1.91 7.07
CA ASP A 523 2.72 -1.05 6.19
C ASP A 523 4.21 -1.41 6.22
N ALA A 524 4.71 -1.88 7.37
CA ALA A 524 6.09 -2.33 7.49
C ALA A 524 6.41 -3.55 6.59
N VAL A 525 5.40 -4.36 6.22
CA VAL A 525 5.58 -5.51 5.32
C VAL A 525 5.95 -5.06 3.92
N THR A 526 5.20 -4.12 3.35
CA THR A 526 5.43 -3.60 1.99
C THR A 526 6.68 -2.76 1.95
N TRP A 527 6.91 -1.91 2.96
CA TRP A 527 8.07 -1.02 3.01
C TRP A 527 9.41 -1.77 3.13
N ALA A 528 9.49 -2.81 3.96
CA ALA A 528 10.73 -3.56 4.16
C ALA A 528 11.04 -4.55 3.01
N ALA A 529 10.04 -4.87 2.18
CA ALA A 529 10.13 -5.73 1.00
C ALA A 529 11.06 -6.95 1.20
N ALA A 530 12.13 -7.07 0.40
CA ALA A 530 13.05 -8.19 0.41
C ALA A 530 13.89 -8.32 1.69
N ASP A 531 14.12 -7.21 2.40
CA ASP A 531 15.02 -7.16 3.56
C ASP A 531 14.31 -7.45 4.89
N ARG A 532 12.99 -7.58 4.84
CA ARG A 532 12.11 -7.84 5.99
C ARG A 532 12.63 -8.91 6.94
N GLN A 533 13.03 -10.07 6.43
CA GLN A 533 13.44 -11.19 7.27
C GLN A 533 14.76 -10.92 8.02
N ALA A 534 15.74 -10.30 7.35
CA ALA A 534 17.02 -9.96 7.95
C ALA A 534 16.83 -8.87 9.02
N ALA A 535 16.03 -7.86 8.70
CA ALA A 535 15.78 -6.74 9.59
C ALA A 535 15.01 -7.14 10.86
N VAL A 536 13.96 -7.97 10.73
CA VAL A 536 13.22 -8.49 11.90
C VAL A 536 14.13 -9.34 12.78
N ARG A 537 14.98 -10.20 12.20
CA ARG A 537 15.96 -10.98 12.96
C ARG A 537 16.87 -10.07 13.77
N ARG A 538 17.35 -8.97 13.18
CA ARG A 538 18.18 -7.99 13.87
C ARG A 538 17.44 -7.25 14.99
N LEU A 539 16.17 -6.88 14.79
CA LEU A 539 15.34 -6.30 15.85
C LEU A 539 15.12 -7.26 17.01
N MET A 540 15.04 -8.56 16.74
CA MET A 540 14.97 -9.58 17.79
C MET A 540 16.28 -9.73 18.58
N GLU A 541 17.44 -9.44 17.97
CA GLU A 541 18.72 -9.38 18.69
C GLU A 541 18.86 -8.11 19.53
N VAL A 542 18.20 -7.01 19.12
CA VAL A 542 18.21 -5.72 19.83
C VAL A 542 16.78 -5.29 20.22
N PRO A 543 16.09 -6.00 21.14
CA PRO A 543 14.69 -5.74 21.46
C PRO A 543 14.42 -4.34 22.02
N ILE A 544 15.44 -3.71 22.62
CA ILE A 544 15.36 -2.35 23.18
C ILE A 544 14.89 -1.33 22.13
N LEU A 545 15.28 -1.49 20.87
CA LEU A 545 14.91 -0.58 19.80
C LEU A 545 13.40 -0.65 19.51
N ALA A 546 12.84 -1.85 19.41
CA ALA A 546 11.41 -2.06 19.21
C ALA A 546 10.58 -1.59 20.41
N ARG A 547 11.04 -1.85 21.64
CA ARG A 547 10.38 -1.37 22.87
C ARG A 547 10.37 0.15 22.95
N ALA A 548 11.49 0.81 22.64
CA ALA A 548 11.59 2.25 22.65
C ALA A 548 10.73 2.88 21.54
N ALA A 549 10.75 2.31 20.33
CA ALA A 549 9.86 2.74 19.25
C ALA A 549 8.39 2.66 19.68
N ARG A 550 7.99 1.57 20.35
CA ARG A 550 6.63 1.41 20.87
C ARG A 550 6.28 2.39 21.99
N LEU A 551 7.21 2.65 22.91
CA LEU A 551 7.04 3.71 23.90
C LEU A 551 6.77 5.07 23.23
N MET A 552 7.53 5.41 22.19
CA MET A 552 7.35 6.67 21.45
C MET A 552 5.98 6.74 20.77
N VAL A 553 5.55 5.65 20.11
CA VAL A 553 4.24 5.59 19.44
C VAL A 553 3.11 5.78 20.44
N LEU A 554 3.14 5.09 21.58
CA LEU A 554 2.10 5.20 22.61
C LEU A 554 2.11 6.57 23.29
N ALA A 555 3.29 7.12 23.60
CA ALA A 555 3.41 8.43 24.24
C ALA A 555 2.92 9.56 23.32
N THR A 556 3.26 9.52 22.02
CA THR A 556 2.77 10.49 21.03
C THR A 556 1.27 10.33 20.77
N HIS A 557 0.77 9.10 20.71
CA HIS A 557 -0.67 8.83 20.57
C HIS A 557 -1.47 9.49 21.71
N ASN A 558 -1.01 9.37 22.95
CA ASN A 558 -1.65 9.95 24.13
C ASN A 558 -1.62 11.49 24.16
N CYS A 559 -0.67 12.11 23.46
CA CYS A 559 -0.53 13.57 23.39
C CYS A 559 -1.22 14.19 22.16
N SER A 560 -1.63 13.36 21.20
CA SER A 560 -2.18 13.81 19.91
C SER A 560 -3.70 13.98 19.96
N ALA A 561 -4.24 14.73 18.99
CA ALA A 561 -5.67 14.75 18.71
C ALA A 561 -6.21 13.34 18.37
N PRO A 562 -7.54 13.10 18.37
CA PRO A 562 -8.09 11.79 18.04
C PRO A 562 -7.63 11.28 16.67
N ALA A 563 -7.29 9.99 16.59
CA ALA A 563 -6.80 9.37 15.36
C ALA A 563 -7.78 9.54 14.20
N THR A 564 -7.27 10.01 13.05
CA THR A 564 -8.08 10.21 11.84
C THR A 564 -8.47 8.87 11.20
N PRO A 565 -9.50 8.83 10.32
CA PRO A 565 -9.83 7.60 9.58
C PRO A 565 -8.60 7.08 8.81
N GLY A 566 -8.27 5.80 8.98
CA GLY A 566 -7.08 5.17 8.38
C GLY A 566 -5.87 5.08 9.31
N GLU A 567 -5.78 5.93 10.35
CA GLU A 567 -4.73 5.84 11.37
C GLU A 567 -5.01 4.73 12.41
N THR A 568 -4.01 3.89 12.67
CA THR A 568 -4.04 2.92 13.79
C THR A 568 -3.77 3.60 15.13
N TYR A 569 -2.79 4.52 15.14
CA TYR A 569 -2.43 5.37 16.29
C TYR A 569 -2.39 6.82 15.83
N ALA A 570 -2.92 7.71 16.67
CA ALA A 570 -3.04 9.12 16.33
C ALA A 570 -1.68 9.76 16.02
N GLY A 571 -1.62 10.55 14.96
CA GLY A 571 -0.43 11.28 14.55
C GLY A 571 0.65 10.40 13.89
N TRP A 572 0.38 9.12 13.61
CA TRP A 572 1.27 8.25 12.85
C TRP A 572 0.69 7.96 11.47
N THR A 573 1.09 8.77 10.50
CA THR A 573 0.84 8.55 9.08
C THR A 573 2.17 8.39 8.37
N TRP A 574 2.25 7.34 7.54
CA TRP A 574 3.42 7.02 6.73
C TRP A 574 3.07 7.32 5.28
N THR A 575 3.98 8.03 4.61
CA THR A 575 3.91 8.37 3.18
C THR A 575 4.91 7.55 2.41
#